data_AF-A0A0W0D5I1-F1
#
_entry.id   AF-A0A0W0D5I1-F1
#
_cell.length_a   1.000
_cell.length_b   1.000
_cell.length_c   1.000
_cell.angle_alpha   90.00
_cell.angle_beta   90.00
_cell.angle_gamma   90.00
#
_symmetry.space_group_name_H-M   'P 1'
#
loop_
_entity.id
_entity.type
_entity.pdbx_description
1 polymer ?
#
loop_
_entity_poly.entity_id
_entity_poly.type
_entity_poly.pdbx_seq_one_letter_code
_entity_poly.pdbx_strand_id
1 'polypeptide(L)'
;MAVKSNREILTRGKNYATKQAKKFGADEVSFDKDSRLDFLTGFHKRKVQRQKKAQEFHKEQERLQKIEERKKIRDERKQQIEEQLKQFKSKLDIELEEVAGDQDWEDNTKKKKNQKSEAKEEEEEEWEGFQSDQDTKIDEDDKDESGVKPILKKNAVASEYSDKTVVEIETLEPNENFAYLAEVNNVKLEQSEKVLKQSITRATKYAKFLGMGDDEDSKKKKKKKFRYLTKGERRVNQMKANANKRRK
;
A
#
# COMPACT_ATOMS: atom_id res chain seq x y z
N MET A 1 26.32 34.36 15.06
CA MET A 1 27.14 33.15 15.31
C MET A 1 28.44 33.59 15.94
N ALA A 2 28.76 33.12 17.15
CA ALA A 2 29.99 33.51 17.85
C ALA A 2 31.22 33.00 17.08
N VAL A 3 32.18 33.89 16.80
CA VAL A 3 33.43 33.57 16.12
C VAL A 3 34.30 32.77 17.09
N LYS A 4 34.63 31.53 16.72
CA LYS A 4 35.45 30.64 17.56
C LYS A 4 36.90 31.12 17.52
N SER A 5 37.55 31.08 18.68
CA SER A 5 38.96 31.46 18.79
C SER A 5 39.85 30.44 18.07
N ASN A 6 40.95 30.90 17.48
CA ASN A 6 41.95 30.04 16.82
C ASN A 6 42.42 28.90 17.75
N ARG A 7 42.53 29.17 19.05
CA ARG A 7 42.86 28.14 20.05
C ARG A 7 41.82 27.03 20.08
N GLU A 8 40.53 27.35 20.07
CA GLU A 8 39.44 26.38 20.11
C GLU A 8 39.36 25.54 18.83
N ILE A 9 39.66 26.14 17.68
CA ILE A 9 39.72 25.45 16.39
C ILE A 9 40.86 24.43 16.40
N LEU A 10 42.03 24.82 16.91
CA LEU A 10 43.22 23.97 16.98
C LEU A 10 43.16 22.91 18.08
N THR A 11 42.45 23.15 19.20
CA THR A 11 42.32 22.18 20.32
C THR A 11 41.10 21.27 20.23
N ARG A 12 40.23 21.45 19.23
CA ARG A 12 38.99 20.66 19.06
C ARG A 12 39.23 19.14 19.00
N GLY A 13 40.32 18.71 18.39
CA GLY A 13 40.69 17.29 18.32
C GLY A 13 40.97 16.67 19.70
N LYS A 14 41.63 17.42 20.60
CA LYS A 14 41.91 16.97 21.97
C LYS A 14 40.62 16.80 22.78
N ASN A 15 39.69 17.75 22.66
CA ASN A 15 38.38 17.67 23.32
C ASN A 15 37.52 16.53 22.78
N TYR A 16 37.64 16.20 21.49
CA TYR A 16 36.98 15.03 20.92
C TYR A 16 37.59 13.73 21.45
N ALA A 17 38.91 13.62 21.49
CA ALA A 17 39.61 12.45 22.02
C ALA A 17 39.28 12.21 23.51
N THR A 18 39.27 13.25 24.34
CA THR A 18 38.88 13.13 25.76
C THR A 18 37.41 12.75 25.93
N LYS A 19 36.51 13.29 25.11
CA LYS A 19 35.10 12.87 25.09
C LYS A 19 34.93 11.41 24.65
N GLN A 20 35.67 10.96 23.64
CA GLN A 20 35.62 9.56 23.19
C GLN A 20 36.19 8.60 24.24
N ALA A 21 37.27 8.98 24.93
CA ALA A 21 37.82 8.21 26.04
C ALA A 21 36.81 8.09 27.20
N LYS A 22 36.10 9.17 27.53
CA LYS A 22 35.07 9.17 28.57
C LYS A 22 33.77 8.46 28.21
N LYS A 23 33.46 8.27 26.91
CA LYS A 23 32.23 7.55 26.50
C LYS A 23 32.19 6.09 26.95
N PHE A 24 33.36 5.47 27.10
CA PHE A 24 33.48 4.06 27.50
C PHE A 24 34.21 3.87 28.84
N GLY A 25 34.77 4.93 29.42
CA GLY A 25 35.36 4.90 30.75
C GLY A 25 34.29 5.11 31.82
N ALA A 26 34.28 4.27 32.85
CA ALA A 26 33.49 4.49 34.05
C ALA A 26 34.26 5.40 35.02
N ASP A 27 33.57 6.35 35.65
CA ASP A 27 34.20 7.27 36.61
C ASP A 27 34.61 6.55 37.92
N GLU A 28 33.85 5.52 38.33
CA GLU A 28 34.13 4.69 39.50
C GLU A 28 33.78 3.21 39.23
N VAL A 29 34.59 2.28 39.75
CA VAL A 29 34.38 0.83 39.60
C VAL A 29 34.08 0.22 40.98
N SER A 30 32.84 -0.19 41.20
CA SER A 30 32.42 -0.92 42.40
C SER A 30 32.47 -2.43 42.16
N PHE A 31 33.06 -3.17 43.11
CA PHE A 31 33.15 -4.63 43.06
C PHE A 31 32.04 -5.27 43.88
N ASP A 32 30.87 -5.36 43.29
CA ASP A 32 29.74 -6.03 43.93
C ASP A 32 29.81 -7.55 43.75
N LYS A 33 29.80 -8.30 44.86
CA LYS A 33 30.00 -9.76 44.85
C LYS A 33 28.84 -10.48 44.18
N ASP A 34 27.63 -9.97 44.31
CA ASP A 34 26.44 -10.57 43.71
C ASP A 34 26.46 -10.39 42.18
N SER A 35 26.85 -9.20 41.70
CA SER A 35 27.07 -8.95 40.28
C SER A 35 28.14 -9.89 39.68
N ARG A 36 29.19 -10.20 40.45
CA ARG A 36 30.23 -11.14 40.06
C ARG A 36 29.69 -12.57 39.98
N LEU A 37 28.88 -13.01 40.94
CA LEU A 37 28.25 -14.33 40.93
C LEU A 37 27.30 -14.48 39.74
N ASP A 38 26.48 -13.47 39.45
CA ASP A 38 25.60 -13.44 38.29
C ASP A 38 26.40 -13.41 36.97
N PHE A 39 27.54 -12.72 36.95
CA PHE A 39 28.44 -12.74 35.79
C PHE A 39 29.09 -14.12 35.58
N LEU A 40 29.43 -14.84 36.65
CA LEU A 40 30.05 -16.16 36.56
C LEU A 40 29.03 -17.27 36.27
N THR A 41 27.80 -17.16 36.74
CA THR A 41 26.78 -18.21 36.57
C THR A 41 25.78 -17.91 35.44
N GLY A 42 25.60 -16.64 35.10
CA GLY A 42 24.64 -16.14 34.12
C GLY A 42 25.03 -16.32 32.64
N PHE A 43 25.88 -17.30 32.31
CA PHE A 43 26.26 -17.57 30.91
C PHE A 43 25.04 -17.84 30.01
N HIS A 44 24.07 -18.60 30.50
CA HIS A 44 22.82 -18.84 29.77
C HIS A 44 22.03 -17.54 29.57
N LYS A 45 21.88 -16.71 30.62
CA LYS A 45 21.22 -15.40 30.54
C LYS A 45 21.87 -14.52 29.45
N ARG A 46 23.21 -14.42 29.43
CA ARG A 46 23.95 -13.67 28.39
C ARG A 46 23.80 -14.25 27.00
N LYS A 47 23.82 -15.58 26.87
CA LYS A 47 23.64 -16.25 25.58
C LYS A 47 22.26 -15.94 25.01
N VAL A 48 21.22 -16.01 25.84
CA VAL A 48 19.85 -15.64 25.47
C VAL A 48 19.75 -14.16 25.13
N GLN A 49 20.35 -13.26 25.91
CA GLN A 49 20.38 -11.83 25.61
C GLN A 49 21.06 -11.52 24.28
N ARG A 50 22.20 -12.17 23.97
CA ARG A 50 22.86 -12.02 22.66
C ARG A 50 21.98 -12.49 21.51
N GLN A 51 21.28 -13.61 21.69
CA GLN A 51 20.34 -14.12 20.69
C GLN A 51 19.17 -13.15 20.48
N LYS A 52 18.58 -12.62 21.56
CA LYS A 52 17.50 -11.63 21.49
C LYS A 52 17.96 -10.35 20.80
N LYS A 53 19.11 -9.80 21.19
CA LYS A 53 19.70 -8.60 20.58
C LYS A 53 19.97 -8.79 19.08
N ALA A 54 20.46 -9.97 18.68
CA ALA A 54 20.65 -10.29 17.27
C ALA A 54 19.30 -10.35 16.52
N GLN A 55 18.28 -10.98 17.11
CA GLN A 55 16.94 -11.02 16.53
C GLN A 55 16.31 -9.61 16.41
N GLU A 56 16.46 -8.77 17.43
CA GLU A 56 15.98 -7.39 17.43
C GLU A 56 16.67 -6.57 16.35
N PHE A 57 18.01 -6.66 16.24
CA PHE A 57 18.75 -5.99 15.18
C PHE A 57 18.30 -6.42 13.79
N HIS A 58 18.09 -7.72 13.55
CA HIS A 58 17.57 -8.19 12.26
C HIS A 58 16.15 -7.66 11.97
N LYS A 59 15.27 -7.64 12.98
CA LYS A 59 13.91 -7.09 12.83
C LYS A 59 13.92 -5.59 12.51
N GLU A 60 14.81 -4.82 13.14
CA GLU A 60 14.97 -3.39 12.86
C GLU A 60 15.48 -3.15 11.43
N GLN A 61 16.48 -3.92 10.99
CA GLN A 61 17.00 -3.85 9.63
C GLN A 61 15.92 -4.21 8.59
N GLU A 62 15.15 -5.28 8.82
CA GLU A 62 14.03 -5.65 7.95
C GLU A 62 12.94 -4.58 7.90
N ARG A 63 12.63 -3.95 9.04
CA ARG A 63 11.67 -2.84 9.12
C ARG A 63 12.16 -1.65 8.29
N LEU A 64 13.42 -1.25 8.43
CA LEU A 64 14.02 -0.16 7.67
C LEU A 64 14.02 -0.48 6.17
N GLN A 65 14.45 -1.68 5.77
CA GLN A 65 14.41 -2.12 4.37
C GLN A 65 12.99 -2.08 3.79
N LYS A 66 11.98 -2.54 4.53
CA LYS A 66 10.57 -2.49 4.08
C LYS A 66 10.08 -1.06 3.90
N ILE A 67 10.49 -0.13 4.76
CA ILE A 67 10.15 1.29 4.64
C ILE A 67 10.81 1.88 3.39
N GLU A 68 12.09 1.59 3.17
CA GLU A 68 12.83 2.03 1.98
C GLU A 68 12.24 1.46 0.69
N GLU A 69 11.91 0.17 0.65
CA GLU A 69 11.21 -0.47 -0.46
C GLU A 69 9.87 0.21 -0.73
N ARG A 70 9.07 0.49 0.31
CA ARG A 70 7.79 1.22 0.17
C ARG A 70 7.98 2.65 -0.31
N LYS A 71 9.08 3.31 0.05
CA LYS A 71 9.40 4.64 -0.43
C LYS A 71 9.78 4.58 -1.92
N LYS A 72 10.67 3.67 -2.31
CA LYS A 72 11.06 3.44 -3.71
C LYS A 72 9.86 3.15 -4.59
N ILE A 73 8.96 2.26 -4.18
CA ILE A 73 7.73 1.96 -4.95
C ILE A 73 6.83 3.20 -5.11
N ARG A 74 6.73 4.05 -4.07
CA ARG A 74 5.95 5.28 -4.15
C ARG A 74 6.59 6.29 -5.09
N ASP A 75 7.91 6.43 -5.04
CA ASP A 75 8.68 7.34 -5.91
C ASP A 75 8.61 6.86 -7.37
N GLU A 76 8.78 5.56 -7.62
CA GLU A 76 8.61 4.94 -8.94
C GLU A 76 7.21 5.18 -9.51
N ARG A 77 6.15 5.01 -8.70
CA ARG A 77 4.77 5.29 -9.13
C ARG A 77 4.55 6.76 -9.47
N LYS A 78 5.11 7.68 -8.67
CA LYS A 78 5.02 9.12 -8.94
C LYS A 78 5.72 9.47 -10.26
N GLN A 79 6.91 8.93 -10.50
CA GLN A 79 7.64 9.11 -11.76
C GLN A 79 6.85 8.57 -12.95
N GLN A 80 6.29 7.36 -12.84
CA GLN A 80 5.45 6.78 -13.89
C GLN A 80 4.23 7.66 -14.22
N ILE A 81 3.55 8.18 -13.20
CA ILE A 81 2.40 9.08 -13.39
C ILE A 81 2.86 10.39 -14.05
N GLU A 82 3.98 10.97 -13.63
CA GLU A 82 4.52 12.20 -14.21
C GLU A 82 4.89 12.00 -15.69
N GLU A 83 5.55 10.89 -16.02
CA GLU A 83 5.87 10.50 -17.40
C GLU A 83 4.61 10.31 -18.24
N GLN A 84 3.60 9.64 -17.70
CA GLN A 84 2.30 9.46 -18.38
C GLN A 84 1.59 10.79 -18.62
N LEU A 85 1.57 11.70 -17.63
CA LEU A 85 1.00 13.04 -17.77
C LEU A 85 1.76 13.85 -18.80
N LYS A 86 3.09 13.75 -18.84
CA LYS A 86 3.92 14.42 -19.86
C LYS A 86 3.62 13.89 -21.26
N GLN A 87 3.53 12.56 -21.41
CA GLN A 87 3.14 11.93 -22.68
C GLN A 87 1.70 12.30 -23.11
N PHE A 88 0.80 12.45 -22.15
CA PHE A 88 -0.58 12.87 -22.43
C PHE A 88 -0.62 14.33 -22.89
N LYS A 89 0.05 15.25 -22.18
CA LYS A 89 0.18 16.65 -22.58
C LYS A 89 0.81 16.79 -23.96
N SER A 90 1.92 16.10 -24.23
CA SER A 90 2.54 16.15 -25.55
C SER A 90 1.62 15.65 -26.67
N LYS A 91 0.79 14.62 -26.41
CA LYS A 91 -0.18 14.13 -27.39
C LYS A 91 -1.30 15.14 -27.63
N LEU A 92 -1.80 15.80 -26.59
CA LEU A 92 -2.81 16.85 -26.72
C LEU A 92 -2.25 18.09 -27.43
N ASP A 93 -1.02 18.50 -27.11
CA ASP A 93 -0.37 19.63 -27.77
C ASP A 93 -0.14 19.33 -29.26
N ILE A 94 0.27 18.10 -29.62
CA ILE A 94 0.37 17.65 -31.02
C ILE A 94 -1.00 17.63 -31.70
N GLU A 95 -2.05 17.17 -31.02
CA GLU A 95 -3.42 17.17 -31.58
C GLU A 95 -3.95 18.60 -31.77
N LEU A 96 -3.64 19.53 -30.85
CA LEU A 96 -3.96 20.93 -31.01
C LEU A 96 -3.17 21.57 -32.17
N GLU A 97 -1.91 21.21 -32.35
CA GLU A 97 -1.06 21.70 -33.46
C GLU A 97 -1.49 21.11 -34.81
N GLU A 98 -1.92 19.83 -34.86
CA GLU A 98 -2.50 19.21 -36.05
C GLU A 98 -3.87 19.82 -36.40
N VAL A 99 -4.70 20.20 -35.41
CA VAL A 99 -5.99 20.86 -35.64
C VAL A 99 -5.84 22.36 -35.95
N ALA A 100 -4.81 23.03 -35.40
CA ALA A 100 -4.48 24.43 -35.69
C ALA A 100 -3.69 24.61 -37.00
N GLY A 101 -3.19 23.53 -37.59
CA GLY A 101 -2.49 23.52 -38.88
C GLY A 101 -3.36 23.82 -40.11
N ASP A 102 -4.67 24.03 -39.95
CA ASP A 102 -5.60 24.37 -41.05
C ASP A 102 -6.46 25.61 -40.77
N GLN A 103 -6.01 26.54 -39.91
CA GLN A 103 -6.65 27.85 -39.80
C GLN A 103 -5.64 28.93 -39.40
N ASP A 104 -5.14 29.66 -40.41
CA ASP A 104 -4.54 30.98 -40.24
C ASP A 104 -5.50 31.87 -39.44
N TRP A 105 -5.20 32.10 -38.17
CA TRP A 105 -5.76 33.22 -37.43
C TRP A 105 -4.64 34.02 -36.77
N GLU A 106 -4.19 35.00 -37.54
CA GLU A 106 -3.29 36.07 -37.16
C GLU A 106 -3.83 36.84 -35.94
N ASP A 107 -2.95 36.96 -34.94
CA ASP A 107 -2.71 38.15 -34.14
C ASP A 107 -3.90 38.86 -33.45
N ASN A 108 -3.98 38.77 -32.11
CA ASN A 108 -3.74 39.95 -31.27
C ASN A 108 -3.81 39.65 -29.75
N THR A 109 -2.66 39.89 -29.12
CA THR A 109 -2.50 40.73 -27.92
C THR A 109 -2.64 40.21 -26.48
N LYS A 110 -1.50 40.45 -25.80
CA LYS A 110 -1.32 41.07 -24.48
C LYS A 110 -1.27 40.14 -23.26
N LYS A 111 -0.02 39.79 -22.93
CA LYS A 111 0.63 40.09 -21.64
C LYS A 111 -0.32 40.62 -20.56
N LYS A 112 -0.66 39.79 -19.58
CA LYS A 112 -0.95 40.25 -18.22
C LYS A 112 -0.11 39.43 -17.24
N LYS A 113 0.97 40.08 -16.78
CA LYS A 113 1.73 39.70 -15.58
C LYS A 113 0.82 39.82 -14.34
N ASN A 114 1.12 38.95 -13.38
CA ASN A 114 0.82 39.08 -11.95
C ASN A 114 -0.65 39.25 -11.56
N GLN A 115 -1.22 38.18 -11.00
CA GLN A 115 -1.84 38.31 -9.69
C GLN A 115 -1.57 37.06 -8.86
N LYS A 116 -0.82 37.30 -7.78
CA LYS A 116 -0.60 36.43 -6.63
C LYS A 116 -1.95 36.33 -5.91
N SER A 117 -2.67 35.23 -6.09
CA SER A 117 -3.82 34.90 -5.25
C SER A 117 -3.33 34.02 -4.11
N GLU A 118 -3.18 34.69 -2.96
CA GLU A 118 -3.41 34.18 -1.60
C GLU A 118 -3.88 32.73 -1.51
N ALA A 119 -3.04 31.92 -0.88
CA ALA A 119 -3.42 30.65 -0.30
C ALA A 119 -4.54 30.93 0.71
N LYS A 120 -5.78 30.63 0.33
CA LYS A 120 -6.86 30.43 1.26
C LYS A 120 -6.57 29.10 1.94
N GLU A 121 -6.26 29.16 3.23
CA GLU A 121 -6.28 28.00 4.12
C GLU A 121 -7.67 27.36 4.00
N GLU A 122 -7.78 26.34 3.17
CA GLU A 122 -8.85 25.36 3.28
C GLU A 122 -8.51 24.58 4.54
N GLU A 123 -9.25 24.87 5.61
CA GLU A 123 -9.31 24.03 6.80
C GLU A 123 -9.48 22.59 6.33
N GLU A 124 -8.45 21.78 6.57
CA GLU A 124 -8.55 20.33 6.49
C GLU A 124 -9.65 19.93 7.48
N GLU A 125 -10.88 19.73 6.99
CA GLU A 125 -11.91 19.00 7.74
C GLU A 125 -11.38 17.57 7.94
N GLU A 126 -10.62 17.43 9.02
CA GLU A 126 -10.11 16.17 9.53
C GLU A 126 -11.33 15.31 9.86
N TRP A 127 -11.54 14.27 9.04
CA TRP A 127 -12.66 13.36 9.16
C TRP A 127 -12.64 12.69 10.54
N GLU A 128 -13.43 13.22 11.48
CA GLU A 128 -13.72 12.61 12.77
C GLU A 128 -14.62 11.39 12.51
N GLY A 129 -14.02 10.20 12.42
CA GLY A 129 -14.77 8.95 12.23
C GLY A 129 -15.93 8.79 13.22
N PHE A 130 -16.91 7.96 12.85
CA PHE A 130 -18.13 7.74 13.65
C PHE A 130 -17.81 7.61 15.14
N GLN A 131 -18.33 8.55 15.94
CA GLN A 131 -18.27 8.47 17.39
C GLN A 131 -18.93 7.14 17.77
N SER A 132 -18.13 6.20 18.25
CA SER A 132 -18.64 4.97 18.83
C SER A 132 -19.28 5.36 20.14
N ASP A 133 -20.59 5.60 20.12
CA ASP A 133 -21.37 5.81 21.32
C ASP A 133 -21.04 4.69 22.30
N GLN A 134 -20.44 5.11 23.41
CA GLN A 134 -20.04 4.29 24.53
C GLN A 134 -21.24 3.47 25.00
N ASP A 135 -21.03 2.15 25.08
CA ASP A 135 -21.75 1.17 25.89
C ASP A 135 -22.87 1.74 26.78
N THR A 136 -24.03 2.05 26.18
CA THR A 136 -25.26 2.25 26.92
C THR A 136 -25.73 0.87 27.36
N LYS A 137 -25.37 0.49 28.59
CA LYS A 137 -26.12 -0.52 29.34
C LYS A 137 -27.54 0.01 29.49
N ILE A 138 -28.43 -0.47 28.64
CA ILE A 138 -29.86 -0.25 28.75
C ILE A 138 -30.35 -1.34 29.70
N ASP A 139 -30.63 -0.94 30.94
CA ASP A 139 -31.33 -1.76 31.90
C ASP A 139 -32.74 -2.06 31.35
N GLU A 140 -33.08 -3.34 31.35
CA GLU A 140 -34.39 -3.87 30.97
C GLU A 140 -35.42 -3.47 32.02
N ASP A 141 -36.07 -2.32 31.86
CA ASP A 141 -37.42 -2.03 32.37
C ASP A 141 -37.75 -0.57 32.07
N ASP A 142 -38.32 -0.30 30.89
CA ASP A 142 -39.32 0.76 30.68
C ASP A 142 -39.80 0.74 29.21
N LYS A 143 -41.01 0.22 29.02
CA LYS A 143 -41.76 0.29 27.76
C LYS A 143 -42.48 1.63 27.71
N ASP A 144 -41.98 2.56 26.91
CA ASP A 144 -42.77 3.68 26.40
C ASP A 144 -42.61 3.86 24.89
N GLU A 145 -43.75 4.13 24.25
CA GLU A 145 -44.00 4.12 22.83
C GLU A 145 -43.45 5.38 22.15
N SER A 146 -42.29 5.29 21.48
CA SER A 146 -41.92 6.13 20.29
C SER A 146 -40.47 5.94 19.80
N GLY A 147 -39.92 4.72 19.86
CA GLY A 147 -38.61 4.40 19.28
C GLY A 147 -38.73 3.67 17.94
N VAL A 148 -38.15 4.21 16.87
CA VAL A 148 -38.05 3.54 15.56
C VAL A 148 -37.31 2.21 15.75
N LYS A 149 -38.03 1.10 15.51
CA LYS A 149 -37.47 -0.25 15.64
C LYS A 149 -36.35 -0.45 14.61
N PRO A 150 -35.19 -1.03 14.98
CA PRO A 150 -34.15 -1.35 14.01
C PRO A 150 -34.66 -2.39 12.99
N ILE A 151 -34.34 -2.18 11.71
CA ILE A 151 -34.80 -3.00 10.59
C ILE A 151 -34.26 -4.45 10.67
N LEU A 152 -33.13 -4.68 11.36
CA LEU A 152 -32.59 -6.01 11.59
C LEU A 152 -33.11 -6.62 12.89
N LYS A 153 -33.85 -7.73 12.76
CA LYS A 153 -34.18 -8.63 13.88
C LYS A 153 -32.89 -9.32 14.35
N LYS A 154 -32.42 -8.99 15.55
CA LYS A 154 -31.35 -9.74 16.22
C LYS A 154 -31.95 -11.06 16.69
N ASN A 155 -31.78 -12.11 15.90
CA ASN A 155 -32.14 -13.46 16.31
C ASN A 155 -31.14 -13.90 17.39
N ALA A 156 -31.54 -13.74 18.65
CA ALA A 156 -30.97 -14.51 19.74
C ALA A 156 -31.16 -15.98 19.36
N VAL A 157 -30.04 -16.68 19.16
CA VAL A 157 -30.03 -18.12 18.92
C VAL A 157 -30.36 -18.80 20.24
N ALA A 158 -31.64 -18.79 20.60
CA ALA A 158 -32.24 -19.85 21.38
C ALA A 158 -32.53 -20.98 20.38
N SER A 159 -31.71 -22.02 20.48
CA SER A 159 -31.90 -23.29 19.84
C SER A 159 -33.30 -23.84 20.14
N GLU A 160 -34.11 -23.99 19.09
CA GLU A 160 -34.96 -25.15 18.80
C GLU A 160 -35.72 -24.88 17.49
N TYR A 161 -35.13 -25.25 16.35
CA TYR A 161 -35.85 -25.30 15.07
C TYR A 161 -36.32 -26.74 14.85
N SER A 162 -37.56 -27.03 15.23
CA SER A 162 -38.33 -28.13 14.64
C SER A 162 -39.41 -27.51 13.76
N ASP A 163 -39.03 -27.04 12.57
CA ASP A 163 -39.93 -26.94 11.42
C ASP A 163 -39.09 -26.75 10.15
N LYS A 164 -39.19 -27.73 9.24
CA LYS A 164 -38.49 -27.73 7.95
C LYS A 164 -39.18 -26.74 7.03
N THR A 165 -38.74 -25.48 7.02
CA THR A 165 -39.11 -24.54 5.97
C THR A 165 -38.43 -24.96 4.67
N VAL A 166 -39.18 -25.63 3.79
CA VAL A 166 -38.72 -25.94 2.42
C VAL A 166 -38.92 -24.68 1.59
N VAL A 167 -37.81 -24.04 1.22
CA VAL A 167 -37.82 -22.96 0.22
C VAL A 167 -37.75 -23.63 -1.15
N GLU A 168 -38.88 -23.71 -1.84
CA GLU A 168 -38.91 -24.10 -3.26
C GLU A 168 -38.42 -22.92 -4.10
N ILE A 169 -37.21 -23.04 -4.64
CA ILE A 169 -36.65 -22.08 -5.58
C ILE A 169 -37.07 -22.54 -6.97
N GLU A 170 -38.18 -22.00 -7.46
CA GLU A 170 -38.57 -22.16 -8.86
C GLU A 170 -37.52 -21.50 -9.75
N THR A 171 -36.91 -22.27 -10.65
CA THR A 171 -35.98 -21.72 -11.63
C THR A 171 -36.78 -20.93 -12.66
N LEU A 172 -36.70 -19.60 -12.64
CA LEU A 172 -37.25 -18.77 -13.71
C LEU A 172 -36.74 -19.27 -15.05
N GLU A 173 -37.65 -19.68 -15.93
CA GLU A 173 -37.32 -19.99 -17.31
C GLU A 173 -36.67 -18.75 -17.94
N PRO A 174 -35.55 -18.91 -18.68
CA PRO A 174 -34.93 -17.78 -19.35
C PRO A 174 -35.97 -17.16 -20.29
N ASN A 175 -36.25 -15.87 -20.09
CA ASN A 175 -37.22 -15.16 -20.91
C ASN A 175 -36.62 -14.98 -22.33
N GLU A 176 -36.95 -15.90 -23.23
CA GLU A 176 -36.46 -15.93 -24.62
C GLU A 176 -36.90 -14.69 -25.45
N ASN A 177 -37.77 -13.81 -24.93
CA ASN A 177 -38.24 -12.60 -25.61
C ASN A 177 -37.26 -11.41 -25.57
N PHE A 178 -35.96 -11.66 -25.65
CA PHE A 178 -34.94 -10.60 -25.70
C PHE A 178 -35.11 -9.67 -26.92
N ALA A 179 -35.58 -10.21 -28.06
CA ALA A 179 -35.84 -9.41 -29.26
C ALA A 179 -36.99 -8.41 -29.03
N TYR A 180 -38.11 -8.88 -28.49
CA TYR A 180 -39.26 -8.02 -28.21
C TYR A 180 -38.95 -6.95 -27.16
N LEU A 181 -38.28 -7.33 -26.06
CA LEU A 181 -37.84 -6.37 -25.05
C LEU A 181 -36.85 -5.35 -25.61
N ALA A 182 -35.95 -5.77 -26.51
CA ALA A 182 -35.04 -4.84 -27.17
C ALA A 182 -35.79 -3.86 -28.10
N GLU A 183 -36.81 -4.32 -28.84
CA GLU A 183 -37.65 -3.46 -29.67
C GLU A 183 -38.45 -2.45 -28.84
N VAL A 184 -39.07 -2.90 -27.74
CA VAL A 184 -39.80 -2.05 -26.79
C VAL A 184 -38.90 -1.00 -26.16
N ASN A 185 -37.63 -1.34 -25.90
CA ASN A 185 -36.64 -0.41 -25.37
C ASN A 185 -35.82 0.31 -26.46
N ASN A 186 -36.18 0.15 -27.74
CA ASN A 186 -35.49 0.73 -28.90
C ASN A 186 -33.97 0.42 -28.96
N VAL A 187 -33.56 -0.74 -28.46
CA VAL A 187 -32.16 -1.19 -28.42
C VAL A 187 -31.83 -2.01 -29.67
N LYS A 188 -30.79 -1.60 -30.40
CA LYS A 188 -30.29 -2.34 -31.57
C LYS A 188 -29.36 -3.47 -31.15
N LEU A 189 -29.87 -4.71 -31.15
CA LEU A 189 -29.10 -5.90 -30.74
C LEU A 189 -27.84 -6.11 -31.60
N GLU A 190 -27.88 -5.84 -32.91
CA GLU A 190 -26.71 -5.97 -33.80
C GLU A 190 -25.53 -5.05 -33.41
N GLN A 191 -25.83 -3.91 -32.77
CA GLN A 191 -24.83 -2.95 -32.33
C GLN A 191 -24.38 -3.20 -30.89
N SER A 192 -25.16 -3.95 -30.11
CA SER A 192 -24.89 -4.22 -28.70
C SER A 192 -23.51 -4.84 -28.48
N GLU A 193 -23.13 -5.83 -29.30
CA GLU A 193 -21.80 -6.44 -29.20
C GLU A 193 -20.67 -5.48 -29.55
N LYS A 194 -20.89 -4.59 -30.53
CA LYS A 194 -19.89 -3.59 -30.94
C LYS A 194 -19.68 -2.58 -29.82
N VAL A 195 -20.77 -2.09 -29.22
CA VAL A 195 -20.75 -1.18 -28.08
C VAL A 195 -20.09 -1.86 -26.86
N LEU A 196 -20.40 -3.13 -26.61
CA LEU A 196 -19.79 -3.91 -25.53
C LEU A 196 -18.27 -4.09 -25.74
N LYS A 197 -17.84 -4.42 -26.96
CA LYS A 197 -16.41 -4.53 -27.29
C LYS A 197 -15.70 -3.18 -27.16
N GLN A 198 -16.34 -2.08 -27.58
CA GLN A 198 -15.81 -0.72 -27.41
C GLN A 198 -15.72 -0.29 -25.94
N SER A 199 -16.73 -0.60 -25.12
CA SER A 199 -16.71 -0.27 -23.69
C SER A 199 -15.64 -1.08 -22.94
N ILE A 200 -15.51 -2.39 -23.23
CA ILE A 200 -14.46 -3.25 -22.67
C ILE A 200 -13.08 -2.74 -23.08
N THR A 201 -12.87 -2.39 -24.36
CA THR A 201 -11.57 -1.86 -24.81
C THR A 201 -11.23 -0.51 -24.21
N ARG A 202 -12.23 0.39 -24.04
CA ARG A 202 -12.04 1.67 -23.35
C ARG A 202 -11.71 1.46 -21.86
N ALA A 203 -12.46 0.60 -21.19
CA ALA A 203 -12.25 0.28 -19.77
C ALA A 203 -10.88 -0.38 -19.54
N THR A 204 -10.47 -1.32 -20.39
CA THR A 204 -9.15 -1.98 -20.30
C THR A 204 -8.00 -1.00 -20.58
N LYS A 205 -8.13 -0.11 -21.58
CA LYS A 205 -7.15 0.96 -21.81
C LYS A 205 -7.06 1.92 -20.63
N TYR A 206 -8.20 2.30 -20.04
CA TYR A 206 -8.24 3.17 -18.86
C TYR A 206 -7.65 2.49 -17.62
N ALA A 207 -7.93 1.21 -17.40
CA ALA A 207 -7.32 0.41 -16.34
C ALA A 207 -5.80 0.31 -16.52
N LYS A 208 -5.31 0.08 -17.74
CA LYS A 208 -3.87 0.12 -18.07
C LYS A 208 -3.28 1.51 -17.81
N PHE A 209 -3.98 2.57 -18.20
CA PHE A 209 -3.55 3.95 -17.93
C PHE A 209 -3.42 4.24 -16.43
N LEU A 210 -4.37 3.78 -15.60
CA LEU A 210 -4.31 3.89 -14.14
C LEU A 210 -3.35 2.90 -13.47
N GLY A 211 -2.63 2.07 -14.22
CA GLY A 211 -1.71 1.06 -13.66
C GLY A 211 -2.43 -0.06 -12.88
N MET A 212 -3.74 -0.24 -13.12
CA MET A 212 -4.59 -1.30 -12.57
C MET A 212 -4.85 -2.41 -13.58
N GLY A 213 -4.32 -2.29 -14.81
CA GLY A 213 -4.44 -3.33 -15.82
C GLY A 213 -3.70 -4.59 -15.39
N ASP A 214 -4.30 -5.74 -15.65
CA ASP A 214 -3.64 -7.04 -15.52
C ASP A 214 -2.56 -7.16 -16.60
N ASP A 215 -1.37 -6.65 -16.31
CA ASP A 215 -0.19 -7.02 -17.10
C ASP A 215 0.14 -8.47 -16.71
N GLU A 216 -0.06 -9.40 -17.64
CA GLU A 216 0.30 -10.83 -17.47
C GLU A 216 1.76 -11.00 -17.01
N ASP A 217 2.63 -10.05 -17.37
CA ASP A 217 4.04 -9.99 -16.96
C ASP A 217 4.25 -9.48 -15.52
N SER A 218 3.29 -8.76 -14.95
CA SER A 218 3.38 -8.14 -13.61
C SER A 218 2.94 -9.05 -12.45
N LYS A 219 2.39 -10.24 -12.73
CA LYS A 219 2.07 -11.25 -11.71
C LYS A 219 3.35 -11.66 -10.98
N LYS A 220 3.69 -10.93 -9.91
CA LYS A 220 4.93 -11.08 -9.14
C LYS A 220 5.10 -12.53 -8.74
N LYS A 221 6.11 -13.20 -9.31
CA LYS A 221 6.46 -14.58 -8.98
C LYS A 221 6.67 -14.66 -7.46
N LYS A 222 5.80 -15.41 -6.77
CA LYS A 222 5.88 -15.56 -5.32
C LYS A 222 7.29 -16.03 -4.96
N LYS A 223 7.98 -15.27 -4.09
CA LYS A 223 9.31 -15.67 -3.60
C LYS A 223 9.18 -17.05 -2.96
N LYS A 224 9.95 -18.03 -3.46
CA LYS A 224 9.94 -19.38 -2.89
C LYS A 224 10.49 -19.27 -1.46
N LYS A 225 9.70 -19.65 -0.46
CA LYS A 225 10.19 -19.81 0.92
C LYS A 225 11.32 -20.83 0.91
N PHE A 226 12.35 -20.63 1.74
CA PHE A 226 13.43 -21.61 1.87
C PHE A 226 12.82 -22.95 2.31
N ARG A 227 12.93 -23.94 1.43
CA ARG A 227 12.53 -25.32 1.66
C ARG A 227 13.60 -26.22 1.07
N TYR A 228 13.88 -27.34 1.72
CA TYR A 228 14.75 -28.33 1.12
C TYR A 228 14.16 -28.78 -0.22
N LEU A 229 15.00 -28.83 -1.25
CA LEU A 229 14.63 -29.33 -2.56
C LEU A 229 14.17 -30.78 -2.41
N THR A 230 13.05 -31.12 -3.03
CA THR A 230 12.59 -32.51 -3.10
C THR A 230 13.59 -33.35 -3.90
N LYS A 231 13.55 -34.69 -3.75
CA LYS A 231 14.44 -35.60 -4.48
C LYS A 231 14.36 -35.39 -6.00
N GLY A 232 13.17 -35.14 -6.53
CA GLY A 232 12.94 -34.83 -7.94
C GLY A 232 13.55 -33.49 -8.37
N GLU A 233 13.30 -32.41 -7.62
CA GLU A 233 13.87 -31.09 -7.91
C GLU A 233 15.41 -31.09 -7.86
N ARG A 234 16.00 -31.84 -6.92
CA ARG A 234 17.46 -32.00 -6.80
C ARG A 234 18.05 -32.70 -8.01
N ARG A 235 17.40 -33.77 -8.49
CA ARG A 235 17.83 -34.50 -9.70
C ARG A 235 17.80 -33.58 -10.93
N VAL A 236 16.74 -32.81 -11.10
CA VAL A 236 16.62 -31.83 -12.21
C VAL A 236 17.72 -30.76 -12.12
N ASN A 237 17.98 -30.21 -10.94
CA ASN A 237 19.05 -29.22 -10.76
C ASN A 237 20.44 -29.81 -11.06
N GLN A 238 20.69 -31.06 -10.68
CA GLN A 238 21.94 -31.75 -11.00
C GLN A 238 22.07 -32.03 -12.50
N MET A 239 20.99 -32.42 -13.18
CA MET A 239 20.97 -32.57 -14.64
C MET A 239 21.26 -31.24 -15.34
N LYS A 240 20.64 -30.14 -14.90
CA LYS A 240 20.91 -28.79 -15.43
C LYS A 240 22.36 -28.35 -15.19
N ALA A 241 22.90 -28.59 -14.01
CA ALA A 241 24.31 -28.29 -13.70
C ALA A 241 25.27 -29.08 -14.59
N ASN A 242 25.01 -30.38 -14.80
CA ASN A 242 25.81 -31.23 -15.67
C ASN A 242 25.68 -30.81 -17.15
N ALA A 243 24.49 -30.44 -17.61
CA ALA A 243 24.28 -29.93 -18.96
C ALA A 243 25.03 -28.61 -19.20
N ASN A 244 25.00 -27.68 -18.25
CA ASN A 244 25.76 -26.44 -18.33
C ASN A 244 27.28 -26.67 -18.30
N LYS A 245 27.76 -27.64 -17.53
CA LYS A 245 29.17 -28.05 -17.55
C LYS A 245 29.60 -28.64 -18.91
N ARG A 246 28.69 -29.26 -19.66
CA ARG A 246 28.94 -29.82 -20.99
C ARG A 246 28.82 -28.80 -22.13
N ARG A 247 28.20 -27.64 -21.89
CA ARG A 247 28.13 -26.53 -22.86
C ARG A 247 29.38 -25.64 -22.85
N LYS A 248 30.28 -25.85 -21.90
CA LYS A 248 31.54 -25.14 -21.75
C LYS A 248 32.68 -26.07 -22.12
#